data_AF-A0A7Y1XYZ3-F1
#
_entry.id   AF-A0A7Y1XYZ3-F1
#
_cell.length_a   1.000
_cell.length_b   1.000
_cell.length_c   1.000
_cell.angle_alpha   90.00
_cell.angle_beta   90.00
_cell.angle_gamma   90.00
#
_symmetry.space_group_name_H-M   'P 1'
#
loop_
_entity.id
_entity.type
_entity.pdbx_description
1 polymer ?
#
loop_
_entity_poly.entity_id
_entity_poly.type
_entity_poly.pdbx_seq_one_letter_code
_entity_poly.pdbx_strand_id
1 'polypeptide(L)'
;MILRSFKNYAFIIAAGLAFTGCSLFDDVTYNVNPDPLEAHGDSVRVNVTGTVPEKSINKNAIADVTPVLRWEGGERQLKTVTVQGENAAGNGTVINSKTGGDFSYSDVIPYEEGMMKSELYVTVSAGKGTNRKELGEAKIAVGVIATPYLVQDDDKPILAEDKFQRIIREESVATINYLVNSPTVRSSELRDEDIKAWKDLLKRLKEDERLEAKEVDIDAYASPEGEVDRNNVLADNRAESAERTVKNLADRAKLDELESNYEEKGLGEDWQGFRNLMEQSDIEDKELIIRILETYSDVNEREKEIKNLSKTYTEIAKEILPKLRRSEMKLAYDVIGYSDEELIAISTSNPDSLDLEELLYAAQLHEDMDTQMAIYQNAEARYTDDNRAANNIGVIHLKKGDIDAAEAQFTKADNISSDAITSNNRGIIVRRGGDRKGAAEMFRNGMSAGDEAAYNLGIVNIQDGDYDRAVSNMKGADTFNAALATLLNGDASGAASILDRAPDGDTAVGHYLRAVIAARQGDNAAVNTHLQTAISMDSSLRDRAMNDAEFLGMTLSI
;
A
#
# COMPACT_ATOMS: atom_id res chain seq x y z
N MET A 1 1.14 -31.28 -3.10
CA MET A 1 0.17 -32.32 -2.72
C MET A 1 0.52 -32.85 -1.34
N ILE A 2 0.15 -32.10 -0.29
CA ILE A 2 -0.03 -32.61 1.07
C ILE A 2 -1.27 -31.86 1.58
N LEU A 3 -2.45 -32.37 1.21
CA LEU A 3 -3.70 -32.05 1.87
C LEU A 3 -3.72 -32.80 3.20
N ARG A 4 -3.72 -32.10 4.33
CA ARG A 4 -4.26 -32.56 5.61
C ARG A 4 -4.75 -31.32 6.36
N SER A 5 -6.04 -31.03 6.36
CA SER A 5 -7.10 -31.73 7.10
C SER A 5 -7.51 -30.75 8.20
N PHE A 6 -8.49 -29.91 7.89
CA PHE A 6 -9.29 -29.25 8.91
C PHE A 6 -9.70 -30.32 9.92
N LYS A 7 -9.06 -30.34 11.08
CA LYS A 7 -9.67 -30.96 12.25
C LYS A 7 -10.79 -30.00 12.64
N ASN A 8 -11.88 -30.08 11.88
CA ASN A 8 -13.18 -29.74 12.43
C ASN A 8 -13.27 -30.61 13.67
N TYR A 9 -13.17 -30.00 14.85
CA TYR A 9 -13.79 -30.56 16.03
C TYR A 9 -15.29 -30.51 15.74
N ALA A 10 -15.76 -31.43 14.90
CA ALA A 10 -17.16 -31.75 14.79
C ALA A 10 -17.50 -32.33 16.15
N PHE A 11 -18.02 -31.49 17.04
CA PHE A 11 -18.80 -31.96 18.17
C PHE A 11 -20.04 -32.61 17.57
N ILE A 12 -19.92 -33.91 17.22
CA ILE A 12 -21.06 -34.69 16.77
C ILE A 12 -21.88 -34.98 18.03
N ILE A 13 -22.83 -34.10 18.32
CA ILE A 13 -23.88 -34.37 19.28
C ILE A 13 -25.07 -34.89 18.49
N ALA A 14 -25.28 -36.21 18.56
CA ALA A 14 -26.46 -36.86 18.02
C ALA A 14 -27.59 -36.74 19.05
N ALA A 15 -28.55 -35.85 18.80
CA ALA A 15 -29.78 -35.78 19.61
C ALA A 15 -30.85 -36.70 18.99
N GLY A 16 -31.13 -37.83 19.65
CA GLY A 16 -32.22 -38.73 19.30
C GLY A 16 -33.51 -38.32 20.03
N LEU A 17 -34.58 -38.06 19.30
CA LEU A 17 -35.83 -37.55 19.87
C LEU A 17 -37.06 -38.31 19.34
N ALA A 18 -37.90 -38.74 20.28
CA ALA A 18 -39.14 -39.44 19.99
C ALA A 18 -40.31 -38.44 19.99
N PHE A 19 -41.09 -38.43 18.90
CA PHE A 19 -42.28 -37.59 18.80
C PHE A 19 -43.55 -38.37 19.17
N THR A 20 -44.43 -37.78 19.98
CA THR A 20 -45.65 -38.48 20.44
C THR A 20 -46.77 -38.39 19.41
N GLY A 21 -46.81 -39.35 18.48
CA GLY A 21 -47.90 -39.46 17.49
C GLY A 21 -47.97 -40.86 16.91
N CYS A 22 -48.53 -41.80 17.69
CA CYS A 22 -48.65 -43.23 17.40
C CYS A 22 -48.43 -43.60 15.91
N SER A 23 -47.23 -44.09 15.61
CA SER A 23 -46.84 -44.84 14.39
C SER A 23 -46.74 -44.11 13.05
N LEU A 24 -46.70 -42.77 13.01
CA LEU A 24 -46.54 -42.02 11.75
C LEU A 24 -45.09 -41.66 11.43
N PHE A 25 -44.40 -41.01 12.37
CA PHE A 25 -43.02 -40.58 12.25
C PHE A 25 -42.45 -40.31 13.66
N ASP A 26 -41.38 -41.00 14.04
CA ASP A 26 -40.78 -40.94 15.38
C ASP A 26 -39.26 -41.19 15.32
N ASP A 27 -38.60 -41.13 16.48
CA ASP A 27 -37.20 -41.52 16.73
C ASP A 27 -36.12 -40.96 15.79
N VAL A 28 -36.28 -39.73 15.30
CA VAL A 28 -35.29 -39.10 14.41
C VAL A 28 -34.08 -38.63 15.20
N THR A 29 -32.89 -38.94 14.68
CA THR A 29 -31.62 -38.38 15.17
C THR A 29 -31.20 -37.23 14.28
N TYR A 30 -30.96 -36.06 14.87
CA TYR A 30 -30.48 -34.89 14.13
C TYR A 30 -29.00 -34.65 14.42
N ASN A 31 -28.26 -34.29 13.37
CA ASN A 31 -26.86 -33.90 13.42
C ASN A 31 -26.70 -32.56 12.72
N VAL A 32 -26.20 -31.55 13.44
CA VAL A 32 -25.96 -30.19 12.93
C VAL A 32 -24.46 -30.01 12.69
N ASN A 33 -24.08 -29.43 11.56
CA ASN A 33 -22.67 -29.24 11.22
C ASN A 33 -22.41 -27.89 10.53
N PRO A 34 -21.63 -26.98 11.14
CA PRO A 34 -21.02 -27.08 12.48
C PRO A 34 -22.05 -26.94 13.63
N ASP A 35 -21.69 -27.41 14.82
CA ASP A 35 -22.41 -27.17 16.10
C ASP A 35 -21.40 -26.71 17.16
N PRO A 36 -21.47 -25.46 17.66
CA PRO A 36 -22.43 -24.40 17.32
C PRO A 36 -22.43 -24.01 15.83
N LEU A 37 -23.49 -23.37 15.37
CA LEU A 37 -23.52 -22.78 14.02
C LEU A 37 -22.45 -21.69 13.90
N GLU A 38 -22.02 -21.34 12.69
CA GLU A 38 -21.00 -20.32 12.46
C GLU A 38 -21.49 -19.23 11.52
N ALA A 39 -21.20 -17.97 11.87
CA ALA A 39 -21.34 -16.84 10.98
C ALA A 39 -20.12 -16.75 10.04
N HIS A 40 -20.38 -16.53 8.75
CA HIS A 40 -19.40 -16.31 7.71
C HIS A 40 -19.85 -15.11 6.88
N GLY A 41 -19.09 -14.02 6.95
CA GLY A 41 -19.55 -12.69 6.53
C GLY A 41 -20.88 -12.32 7.19
N ASP A 42 -21.86 -11.93 6.39
CA ASP A 42 -23.19 -11.51 6.89
C ASP A 42 -24.19 -12.68 7.02
N SER A 43 -23.74 -13.93 6.94
CA SER A 43 -24.63 -15.10 6.84
C SER A 43 -24.27 -16.24 7.79
N VAL A 44 -25.27 -17.00 8.21
CA VAL A 44 -25.14 -18.26 8.94
C VAL A 44 -25.59 -19.40 8.03
N ARG A 45 -24.71 -20.39 7.83
CA ARG A 45 -25.06 -21.59 7.07
C ARG A 45 -25.57 -22.67 8.03
N VAL A 46 -26.78 -23.13 7.80
CA VAL A 46 -27.41 -24.18 8.60
C VAL A 46 -27.41 -25.47 7.81
N ASN A 47 -26.66 -26.48 8.26
CA ASN A 47 -26.71 -27.83 7.69
C ASN A 47 -27.18 -28.82 8.75
N VAL A 48 -28.24 -29.56 8.45
CA VAL A 48 -28.80 -30.59 9.33
C VAL A 48 -28.95 -31.89 8.56
N THR A 49 -28.44 -32.98 9.10
CA THR A 49 -28.72 -34.34 8.63
C THR A 49 -29.67 -35.00 9.63
N GLY A 50 -30.82 -35.45 9.15
CA GLY A 50 -31.77 -36.23 9.93
C GLY A 50 -31.69 -37.70 9.55
N THR A 51 -31.40 -38.56 10.53
CA THR A 51 -31.40 -40.02 10.38
C THR A 51 -32.69 -40.57 10.96
N VAL A 52 -33.48 -41.21 10.11
CA VAL A 52 -34.74 -41.87 10.46
C VAL A 52 -34.46 -43.37 10.60
N PRO A 53 -34.54 -43.94 11.81
CA PRO A 53 -34.26 -45.36 12.03
C PRO A 53 -35.29 -46.28 11.37
N GLU A 54 -35.00 -47.59 11.38
CA GLU A 54 -35.97 -48.58 10.96
C GLU A 54 -37.28 -48.47 11.77
N LYS A 55 -38.41 -48.75 11.11
CA LYS A 55 -39.77 -48.71 11.66
C LYS A 55 -40.24 -47.35 12.18
N SER A 56 -39.43 -46.30 12.00
CA SER A 56 -39.68 -44.96 12.55
C SER A 56 -40.47 -44.03 11.61
N ILE A 57 -40.89 -44.54 10.45
CA ILE A 57 -41.80 -43.87 9.52
C ILE A 57 -42.84 -44.85 8.98
N ASN A 58 -44.11 -44.44 8.95
CA ASN A 58 -45.15 -45.23 8.28
C ASN A 58 -44.93 -45.18 6.76
N LYS A 59 -45.04 -46.33 6.10
CA LYS A 59 -44.94 -46.40 4.63
C LYS A 59 -45.87 -45.44 3.87
N ASN A 60 -47.00 -45.01 4.45
CA ASN A 60 -47.92 -44.05 3.79
C ASN A 60 -47.92 -42.65 4.43
N ALA A 61 -47.02 -42.39 5.39
CA ALA A 61 -46.93 -41.08 6.04
C ALA A 61 -46.06 -40.12 5.22
N ILE A 62 -46.36 -38.84 5.39
CA ILE A 62 -45.53 -37.72 4.96
C ILE A 62 -45.31 -36.88 6.22
N ALA A 63 -44.06 -36.50 6.45
CA ALA A 63 -43.61 -35.67 7.56
C ALA A 63 -42.93 -34.41 7.02
N ASP A 64 -43.33 -33.26 7.54
CA ASP A 64 -42.76 -31.95 7.24
C ASP A 64 -41.90 -31.55 8.45
N VAL A 65 -40.61 -31.42 8.20
CA VAL A 65 -39.55 -31.13 9.17
C VAL A 65 -39.10 -29.70 8.95
N THR A 66 -39.35 -28.83 9.93
CA THR A 66 -39.10 -27.38 9.79
C THR A 66 -38.15 -26.90 10.88
N PRO A 67 -36.91 -26.53 10.53
CA PRO A 67 -36.00 -25.90 11.48
C PRO A 67 -36.49 -24.49 11.86
N VAL A 68 -36.24 -24.09 13.10
CA VAL A 68 -36.56 -22.75 13.63
C VAL A 68 -35.40 -22.30 14.50
N LEU A 69 -34.75 -21.21 14.15
CA LEU A 69 -33.71 -20.59 14.98
C LEU A 69 -34.36 -19.55 15.89
N ARG A 70 -34.17 -19.64 17.21
CA ARG A 70 -34.76 -18.73 18.20
C ARG A 70 -33.66 -18.04 19.01
N TRP A 71 -33.79 -16.77 19.31
CA TRP A 71 -32.88 -16.03 20.20
C TRP A 71 -33.65 -14.97 20.98
N GLU A 72 -32.99 -14.35 21.95
CA GLU A 72 -33.61 -13.24 22.66
C GLU A 72 -33.84 -12.06 21.71
N GLY A 73 -35.12 -11.70 21.49
CA GLY A 73 -35.50 -10.63 20.59
C GLY A 73 -35.99 -11.07 19.20
N GLY A 74 -35.89 -12.35 18.84
CA GLY A 74 -36.36 -12.82 17.53
C GLY A 74 -36.43 -14.34 17.35
N GLU A 75 -37.15 -14.74 16.30
CA GLU A 75 -37.10 -16.10 15.77
C GLU A 75 -37.14 -16.07 14.25
N ARG A 76 -36.55 -17.08 13.63
CA ARG A 76 -36.58 -17.28 12.18
C ARG A 76 -36.97 -18.71 11.88
N GLN A 77 -38.14 -18.86 11.25
CA GLN A 77 -38.53 -20.12 10.63
C GLN A 77 -37.75 -20.31 9.33
N LEU A 78 -37.15 -21.48 9.19
CA LEU A 78 -36.34 -21.86 8.05
C LEU A 78 -37.17 -22.68 7.04
N LYS A 79 -36.58 -23.03 5.89
CA LYS A 79 -37.28 -23.84 4.88
C LYS A 79 -37.65 -25.22 5.42
N THR A 80 -38.83 -25.70 5.06
CA THR A 80 -39.33 -27.04 5.43
C THR A 80 -38.76 -28.11 4.49
N VAL A 81 -38.34 -29.25 5.06
CA VAL A 81 -38.04 -30.48 4.33
C VAL A 81 -39.19 -31.45 4.49
N THR A 82 -39.67 -32.01 3.38
CA THR A 82 -40.67 -33.07 3.39
C THR A 82 -40.00 -34.43 3.24
N VAL A 83 -40.27 -35.32 4.19
CA VAL A 83 -39.85 -36.73 4.22
C VAL A 83 -41.10 -37.60 4.06
N GLN A 84 -41.01 -38.72 3.37
CA GLN A 84 -42.18 -39.57 3.11
C GLN A 84 -41.85 -41.07 3.11
N GLY A 85 -42.81 -41.89 3.52
CA GLY A 85 -42.69 -43.35 3.43
C GLY A 85 -42.80 -43.85 1.99
N GLU A 86 -42.35 -45.09 1.75
CA GLU A 86 -42.22 -45.66 0.39
C GLU A 86 -43.53 -45.80 -0.42
N ASN A 87 -44.69 -45.71 0.22
CA ASN A 87 -46.02 -45.79 -0.40
C ASN A 87 -46.79 -44.45 -0.33
N ALA A 88 -46.22 -43.40 0.24
CA ALA A 88 -46.88 -42.09 0.32
C ALA A 88 -46.87 -41.41 -1.05
N ALA A 89 -47.98 -40.77 -1.42
CA ALA A 89 -48.08 -39.98 -2.64
C ALA A 89 -47.52 -38.57 -2.39
N GLY A 90 -46.37 -38.23 -2.98
CA GLY A 90 -45.73 -36.93 -2.82
C GLY A 90 -44.34 -36.88 -3.44
N ASN A 91 -43.69 -35.71 -3.33
CA ASN A 91 -42.34 -35.45 -3.87
C ASN A 91 -41.29 -35.29 -2.76
N GLY A 92 -41.57 -35.75 -1.54
CA GLY A 92 -40.62 -35.70 -0.43
C GLY A 92 -39.51 -36.75 -0.54
N THR A 93 -38.48 -36.63 0.30
CA THR A 93 -37.41 -37.62 0.42
C THR A 93 -38.00 -38.96 0.88
N VAL A 94 -37.87 -40.00 0.08
CA VAL A 94 -38.44 -41.32 0.38
C VAL A 94 -37.56 -42.07 1.38
N ILE A 95 -38.13 -42.45 2.52
CA ILE A 95 -37.49 -43.25 3.56
C ILE A 95 -38.21 -44.59 3.67
N ASN A 96 -37.44 -45.68 3.63
CA ASN A 96 -38.00 -47.03 3.71
C ASN A 96 -38.32 -47.39 5.16
N SER A 97 -39.57 -47.74 5.43
CA SER A 97 -40.03 -48.10 6.77
C SER A 97 -39.31 -49.29 7.41
N LYS A 98 -38.68 -50.19 6.64
CA LYS A 98 -37.97 -51.37 7.18
C LYS A 98 -36.49 -51.15 7.41
N THR A 99 -35.84 -50.34 6.58
CA THR A 99 -34.39 -50.11 6.65
C THR A 99 -34.02 -48.75 7.22
N GLY A 100 -34.98 -47.82 7.35
CA GLY A 100 -34.70 -46.43 7.67
C GLY A 100 -34.05 -45.70 6.49
N GLY A 101 -33.49 -44.53 6.79
CA GLY A 101 -32.73 -43.72 5.83
C GLY A 101 -32.43 -42.32 6.36
N ASP A 102 -31.72 -41.53 5.56
CA ASP A 102 -31.32 -40.18 5.90
C ASP A 102 -31.98 -39.14 5.00
N PHE A 103 -32.13 -37.93 5.54
CA PHE A 103 -32.42 -36.73 4.76
C PHE A 103 -31.46 -35.61 5.16
N SER A 104 -31.18 -34.72 4.21
CA SER A 104 -30.31 -33.57 4.45
C SER A 104 -31.07 -32.27 4.24
N TYR A 105 -30.68 -31.29 5.03
CA TYR A 105 -31.16 -29.91 4.98
C TYR A 105 -29.97 -28.97 4.89
N SER A 106 -30.09 -27.95 4.03
CA SER A 106 -29.12 -26.86 3.97
C SER A 106 -29.84 -25.56 3.66
N ASP A 107 -29.49 -24.50 4.38
CA ASP A 107 -29.99 -23.14 4.13
C ASP A 107 -28.95 -22.10 4.54
N VAL A 108 -29.12 -20.90 4.01
CA VAL A 108 -28.27 -19.74 4.33
C VAL A 108 -29.19 -18.60 4.72
N ILE A 109 -29.00 -18.10 5.94
CA ILE A 109 -29.80 -17.02 6.51
C ILE A 109 -28.88 -15.86 6.91
N PRO A 110 -29.31 -14.60 6.84
CA PRO A 110 -28.49 -13.50 7.32
C PRO A 110 -28.28 -13.60 8.84
N TYR A 111 -27.10 -13.26 9.32
CA TYR A 111 -26.84 -13.13 10.75
C TYR A 111 -27.63 -11.93 11.32
N GLU A 112 -28.16 -12.08 12.52
CA GLU A 112 -28.82 -10.99 13.26
C GLU A 112 -28.24 -10.89 14.67
N GLU A 113 -28.30 -9.69 15.23
CA GLU A 113 -27.90 -9.44 16.61
C GLU A 113 -28.67 -10.35 17.58
N GLY A 114 -27.96 -10.88 18.59
CA GLY A 114 -28.51 -11.83 19.56
C GLY A 114 -28.38 -13.30 19.16
N MET A 115 -28.09 -13.61 17.89
CA MET A 115 -27.92 -15.01 17.44
C MET A 115 -26.75 -15.75 18.11
N MET A 116 -25.79 -15.07 18.75
CA MET A 116 -24.73 -15.75 19.51
C MET A 116 -25.29 -16.68 20.59
N LYS A 117 -26.42 -16.29 21.20
CA LYS A 117 -27.18 -17.08 22.18
C LYS A 117 -28.51 -17.55 21.62
N SER A 118 -28.47 -18.12 20.41
CA SER A 118 -29.64 -18.74 19.80
C SER A 118 -29.82 -20.22 20.21
N GLU A 119 -30.98 -20.78 19.93
CA GLU A 119 -31.27 -22.21 20.00
C GLU A 119 -31.92 -22.64 18.69
N LEU A 120 -31.39 -23.70 18.07
CA LEU A 120 -31.96 -24.28 16.86
C LEU A 120 -32.92 -25.40 17.24
N TYR A 121 -34.18 -25.23 16.86
CA TYR A 121 -35.24 -26.20 17.01
C TYR A 121 -35.61 -26.83 15.68
N VAL A 122 -36.22 -28.01 15.73
CA VAL A 122 -36.93 -28.64 14.62
C VAL A 122 -38.35 -28.95 15.06
N THR A 123 -39.31 -28.39 14.34
CA THR A 123 -40.74 -28.71 14.49
C THR A 123 -41.13 -29.73 13.45
N VAL A 124 -41.81 -30.79 13.87
CA VAL A 124 -42.24 -31.87 12.99
C VAL A 124 -43.75 -31.95 12.95
N SER A 125 -44.31 -31.99 11.73
CA SER A 125 -45.71 -32.35 11.52
C SER A 125 -45.82 -33.55 10.59
N ALA A 126 -46.67 -34.51 10.88
CA ALA A 126 -46.82 -35.70 10.04
C ALA A 126 -48.29 -36.11 9.85
N GLY A 127 -48.54 -36.87 8.80
CA GLY A 127 -49.88 -37.33 8.47
C GLY A 127 -49.95 -38.13 7.18
N LYS A 128 -51.16 -38.38 6.70
CA LYS A 128 -51.41 -39.07 5.42
C LYS A 128 -52.14 -38.13 4.47
N GLY A 129 -51.72 -38.06 3.21
CA GLY A 129 -52.33 -37.17 2.21
C GLY A 129 -52.06 -35.69 2.51
N THR A 130 -53.07 -34.85 2.67
CA THR A 130 -52.93 -33.41 3.01
C THR A 130 -53.15 -33.10 4.49
N ASN A 131 -53.68 -34.05 5.26
CA ASN A 131 -53.96 -33.84 6.68
C ASN A 131 -52.69 -34.10 7.51
N ARG A 132 -52.02 -33.05 7.97
CA ARG A 132 -50.85 -33.09 8.87
C ARG A 132 -51.25 -32.69 10.29
N LYS A 133 -50.62 -33.29 11.28
CA LYS A 133 -50.68 -32.86 12.68
C LYS A 133 -49.27 -32.65 13.19
N GLU A 134 -49.08 -31.60 13.98
CA GLU A 134 -47.84 -31.37 14.71
C GLU A 134 -47.60 -32.52 15.70
N LEU A 135 -46.40 -33.09 15.67
CA LEU A 135 -45.99 -34.19 16.53
C LEU A 135 -45.14 -33.70 17.71
N GLY A 136 -44.52 -32.53 17.57
CA GLY A 136 -43.72 -31.87 18.59
C GLY A 136 -42.54 -31.10 18.01
N GLU A 137 -41.74 -30.55 18.92
CA GLU A 137 -40.51 -29.84 18.61
C GLU A 137 -39.31 -30.40 19.39
N ALA A 138 -38.12 -30.16 18.84
CA ALA A 138 -36.87 -30.77 19.25
C ALA A 138 -35.75 -29.72 19.20
N LYS A 139 -35.07 -29.44 20.32
CA LYS A 139 -33.84 -28.63 20.29
C LYS A 139 -32.68 -29.48 19.79
N ILE A 140 -31.96 -28.99 18.78
CA ILE A 140 -30.92 -29.76 18.07
C ILE A 140 -29.53 -29.11 18.03
N ALA A 141 -29.42 -27.79 18.27
CA ALA A 141 -28.14 -27.09 18.41
C ALA A 141 -28.30 -25.81 19.23
N VAL A 142 -27.19 -25.23 19.68
CA VAL A 142 -27.16 -23.98 20.46
C VAL A 142 -26.08 -23.03 19.95
N GLY A 143 -26.40 -21.75 19.94
CA GLY A 143 -25.51 -20.64 19.63
C GLY A 143 -25.11 -20.50 18.16
N VAL A 144 -24.55 -19.32 17.88
CA VAL A 144 -23.84 -19.01 16.63
C VAL A 144 -22.49 -18.40 16.98
N ILE A 145 -21.40 -19.01 16.55
CA ILE A 145 -20.06 -18.42 16.63
C ILE A 145 -20.01 -17.21 15.70
N ALA A 146 -19.81 -16.03 16.29
CA ALA A 146 -19.78 -14.74 15.59
C ALA A 146 -18.39 -14.07 15.65
N THR A 147 -17.33 -14.87 15.78
CA THR A 147 -15.92 -14.43 15.83
C THR A 147 -15.51 -13.48 14.69
N PRO A 148 -16.00 -13.60 13.44
CA PRO A 148 -15.72 -12.60 12.40
C PRO A 148 -16.11 -11.16 12.76
N TYR A 149 -17.11 -10.97 13.62
CA TYR A 149 -17.55 -9.67 14.12
C TYR A 149 -16.64 -9.10 15.22
N LEU A 150 -15.46 -9.69 15.42
CA LEU A 150 -14.36 -9.06 16.17
C LEU A 150 -13.48 -8.18 15.28
N VAL A 151 -13.68 -8.16 13.96
CA VAL A 151 -12.88 -7.33 13.04
C VAL A 151 -12.84 -5.87 13.49
N GLN A 152 -11.64 -5.29 13.51
CA GLN A 152 -11.40 -3.91 13.95
C GLN A 152 -11.38 -2.96 12.75
N ASP A 153 -11.81 -1.71 12.93
CA ASP A 153 -11.68 -0.64 11.93
C ASP A 153 -10.30 0.01 11.99
N ASP A 154 -9.24 -0.79 11.83
CA ASP A 154 -7.84 -0.38 11.97
C ASP A 154 -7.17 -0.08 10.61
N ASP A 155 -7.96 0.40 9.65
CA ASP A 155 -7.51 0.74 8.29
C ASP A 155 -6.19 1.52 8.30
N LYS A 156 -5.36 1.25 7.29
CA LYS A 156 -4.07 1.90 7.10
C LYS A 156 -4.19 3.00 6.04
N PRO A 157 -4.36 4.28 6.43
CA PRO A 157 -4.23 5.37 5.49
C PRO A 157 -2.76 5.55 5.08
N ILE A 158 -2.55 6.02 3.86
CA ILE A 158 -1.22 6.29 3.30
C ILE A 158 -1.00 7.80 3.26
N LEU A 159 0.09 8.27 3.87
CA LEU A 159 0.55 9.64 3.67
C LEU A 159 1.21 9.74 2.29
N ALA A 160 0.94 10.82 1.58
CA ALA A 160 1.65 11.14 0.38
C ALA A 160 3.01 11.73 0.74
N GLU A 161 4.07 11.08 0.28
CA GLU A 161 5.45 11.44 0.58
C GLU A 161 5.86 12.76 -0.09
N ASP A 162 6.77 13.48 0.57
CA ASP A 162 7.53 14.54 -0.05
C ASP A 162 8.61 13.98 -0.98
N LYS A 163 9.20 14.86 -1.77
CA LYS A 163 10.38 14.62 -2.61
C LYS A 163 11.55 15.48 -2.14
N PHE A 164 11.60 15.80 -0.84
CA PHE A 164 12.58 16.70 -0.29
C PHE A 164 13.99 16.12 -0.46
N GLN A 165 14.88 16.93 -1.01
CA GLN A 165 16.29 16.63 -1.09
C GLN A 165 17.05 17.73 -0.36
N ARG A 166 17.65 17.37 0.77
CA ARG A 166 18.41 18.34 1.57
C ARG A 166 19.66 18.84 0.85
N ILE A 167 20.25 18.01 -0.01
CA ILE A 167 21.46 18.35 -0.75
C ILE A 167 21.16 18.14 -2.24
N ILE A 168 21.23 19.23 -3.00
CA ILE A 168 21.09 19.22 -4.46
C ILE A 168 22.44 19.55 -5.07
N ARG A 169 22.99 18.63 -5.87
CA ARG A 169 24.22 18.87 -6.63
C ARG A 169 23.89 19.67 -7.88
N GLU A 170 24.51 20.83 -8.03
CA GLU A 170 24.43 21.68 -9.22
C GLU A 170 25.79 21.77 -9.92
N GLU A 171 25.77 22.16 -11.20
CA GLU A 171 26.96 22.40 -12.01
C GLU A 171 26.89 23.78 -12.66
N SER A 172 28.00 24.52 -12.60
CA SER A 172 28.17 25.80 -13.28
C SER A 172 29.34 25.77 -14.25
N VAL A 173 29.06 26.09 -15.51
CA VAL A 173 30.04 26.02 -16.60
C VAL A 173 30.45 27.41 -17.05
N ALA A 174 31.75 27.62 -17.25
CA ALA A 174 32.31 28.84 -17.79
C ALA A 174 33.40 28.53 -18.83
N THR A 175 33.51 29.35 -19.87
CA THR A 175 34.35 29.07 -21.04
C THR A 175 35.48 30.08 -21.18
N ILE A 176 36.69 29.60 -21.47
CA ILE A 176 37.82 30.45 -21.89
C ILE A 176 38.11 30.21 -23.36
N ASN A 177 38.10 31.26 -24.19
CA ASN A 177 38.45 31.13 -25.61
C ASN A 177 39.89 31.57 -25.93
N TYR A 178 40.53 30.84 -26.83
CA TYR A 178 41.93 31.00 -27.17
C TYR A 178 42.13 31.53 -28.59
N LEU A 179 43.26 32.21 -28.79
CA LEU A 179 43.72 32.51 -30.14
C LEU A 179 44.21 31.22 -30.82
N VAL A 180 44.28 31.25 -32.15
CA VAL A 180 44.86 30.17 -32.95
C VAL A 180 46.27 29.85 -32.45
N ASN A 181 46.59 28.56 -32.31
CA ASN A 181 47.91 28.07 -31.88
C ASN A 181 48.43 28.65 -30.55
N SER A 182 47.54 29.11 -29.67
CA SER A 182 47.91 29.69 -28.38
C SER A 182 47.18 29.00 -27.23
N PRO A 183 47.88 28.66 -26.14
CA PRO A 183 47.28 28.29 -24.86
C PRO A 183 47.19 29.47 -23.90
N THR A 184 47.42 30.72 -24.35
CA THR A 184 47.45 31.86 -23.44
C THR A 184 46.06 32.42 -23.20
N VAL A 185 45.62 32.37 -21.94
CA VAL A 185 44.40 33.03 -21.47
C VAL A 185 44.58 34.55 -21.55
N ARG A 186 43.70 35.24 -22.28
CA ARG A 186 43.76 36.70 -22.42
C ARG A 186 42.97 37.38 -21.30
N SER A 187 43.42 38.57 -20.90
CA SER A 187 42.69 39.38 -19.92
C SER A 187 41.30 39.82 -20.36
N SER A 188 41.02 39.80 -21.68
CA SER A 188 39.69 40.03 -22.24
C SER A 188 38.72 38.92 -21.86
N GLU A 189 39.13 37.65 -21.97
CA GLU A 189 38.28 36.49 -21.66
C GLU A 189 37.83 36.52 -20.20
N LEU A 190 38.72 36.97 -19.30
CA LEU A 190 38.39 37.09 -17.89
C LEU A 190 37.31 38.15 -17.59
N ARG A 191 36.83 38.88 -18.59
CA ARG A 191 35.77 39.89 -18.48
C ARG A 191 34.48 39.46 -19.20
N ASP A 192 34.44 38.26 -19.76
CA ASP A 192 33.24 37.71 -20.38
C ASP A 192 32.15 37.45 -19.33
N GLU A 193 30.90 37.41 -19.77
CA GLU A 193 29.74 37.38 -18.86
C GLU A 193 29.65 36.09 -18.05
N ASP A 194 29.94 34.95 -18.66
CA ASP A 194 30.02 33.64 -18.01
C ASP A 194 31.14 33.60 -16.97
N ILE A 195 32.33 34.11 -17.28
CA ILE A 195 33.44 34.21 -16.30
C ILE A 195 33.09 35.14 -15.13
N LYS A 196 32.34 36.23 -15.38
CA LYS A 196 31.86 37.11 -14.30
C LYS A 196 30.86 36.38 -13.40
N ALA A 197 29.88 35.71 -13.98
CA ALA A 197 28.90 34.91 -13.22
C ALA A 197 29.59 33.82 -12.39
N TRP A 198 30.61 33.17 -12.97
CA TRP A 198 31.39 32.16 -12.28
C TRP A 198 32.20 32.74 -11.11
N LYS A 199 32.81 33.91 -11.27
CA LYS A 199 33.48 34.63 -10.15
C LYS A 199 32.51 35.01 -9.03
N ASP A 200 31.31 35.45 -9.38
CA ASP A 200 30.28 35.78 -8.40
C ASP A 200 29.81 34.53 -7.65
N LEU A 201 29.68 33.39 -8.34
CA LEU A 201 29.40 32.10 -7.72
C LEU A 201 30.51 31.66 -6.75
N LEU A 202 31.80 31.72 -7.15
CA LEU A 202 32.91 31.40 -6.26
C LEU A 202 32.89 32.25 -4.98
N LYS A 203 32.55 33.54 -5.12
CA LYS A 203 32.41 34.42 -3.96
C LYS A 203 31.25 33.97 -3.05
N ARG A 204 30.11 33.61 -3.62
CA ARG A 204 28.95 33.10 -2.87
C ARG A 204 29.26 31.80 -2.15
N LEU A 205 29.96 30.86 -2.79
CA LEU A 205 30.42 29.60 -2.18
C LEU A 205 31.24 29.83 -0.91
N LYS A 206 31.95 30.96 -0.81
CA LYS A 206 32.66 31.32 0.41
C LYS A 206 31.80 31.99 1.48
N GLU A 207 30.81 32.76 1.05
CA GLU A 207 30.00 33.62 1.93
C GLU A 207 28.74 32.92 2.46
N ASP A 208 28.23 31.93 1.73
CA ASP A 208 26.98 31.23 2.01
C ASP A 208 27.29 29.81 2.49
N GLU A 209 27.05 29.55 3.78
CA GLU A 209 27.24 28.23 4.40
C GLU A 209 26.34 27.14 3.80
N ARG A 210 25.33 27.53 3.01
CA ARG A 210 24.44 26.62 2.27
C ARG A 210 24.98 26.22 0.91
N LEU A 211 26.12 26.74 0.49
CA LEU A 211 26.75 26.37 -0.77
C LEU A 211 28.10 25.75 -0.48
N GLU A 212 28.35 24.56 -1.01
CA GLU A 212 29.61 23.85 -0.79
C GLU A 212 30.25 23.47 -2.12
N ALA A 213 31.44 24.02 -2.40
CA ALA A 213 32.19 23.68 -3.60
C ALA A 213 32.73 22.24 -3.49
N LYS A 214 32.64 21.46 -4.58
CA LYS A 214 33.06 20.06 -4.57
C LYS A 214 34.28 19.82 -5.44
N GLU A 215 34.12 19.97 -6.74
CA GLU A 215 35.17 19.68 -7.72
C GLU A 215 35.06 20.60 -8.92
N VAL A 216 36.18 20.78 -9.61
CA VAL A 216 36.22 21.48 -10.88
C VAL A 216 36.84 20.61 -11.95
N ASP A 217 36.04 20.30 -12.97
CA ASP A 217 36.49 19.61 -14.17
C ASP A 217 36.83 20.63 -15.26
N ILE A 218 37.93 20.38 -15.98
CA ILE A 218 38.42 21.26 -17.04
C ILE A 218 38.66 20.45 -18.30
N ASP A 219 37.76 20.64 -19.28
CA ASP A 219 37.86 20.03 -20.59
C ASP A 219 38.40 21.05 -21.59
N ALA A 220 39.59 20.81 -22.13
CA ALA A 220 40.25 21.71 -23.07
C ALA A 220 40.36 21.14 -24.47
N TYR A 221 40.11 21.99 -25.46
CA TYR A 221 40.01 21.61 -26.86
C TYR A 221 40.92 22.43 -27.76
N ALA A 222 41.31 21.81 -28.87
CA ALA A 222 41.87 22.43 -30.05
C ALA A 222 40.83 22.46 -31.18
N SER A 223 40.95 23.45 -32.05
CA SER A 223 40.17 23.53 -33.29
C SER A 223 40.80 22.62 -34.35
N PRO A 224 39.99 21.98 -35.22
CA PRO A 224 40.46 21.09 -36.27
C PRO A 224 41.06 21.88 -37.45
N GLU A 225 42.21 22.50 -37.25
CA GLU A 225 42.88 23.32 -38.26
C GLU A 225 44.41 23.15 -38.34
N GLY A 226 44.96 22.18 -37.61
CA GLY A 226 46.38 21.92 -37.47
C GLY A 226 46.68 20.42 -37.38
N GLU A 227 47.96 20.06 -37.31
CA GLU A 227 48.35 18.66 -37.17
C GLU A 227 47.81 18.07 -35.86
N VAL A 228 47.18 16.88 -35.93
CA VAL A 228 46.51 16.23 -34.79
C VAL A 228 47.41 16.14 -33.56
N ASP A 229 48.65 15.67 -33.70
CA ASP A 229 49.60 15.56 -32.58
C ASP A 229 49.89 16.92 -31.94
N ARG A 230 50.00 17.98 -32.75
CA ARG A 230 50.20 19.34 -32.27
C ARG A 230 48.96 19.88 -31.56
N ASN A 231 47.78 19.53 -32.04
CA ASN A 231 46.50 19.94 -31.47
C ASN A 231 46.21 19.22 -30.14
N ASN A 232 46.63 17.96 -29.99
CA ASN A 232 46.60 17.24 -28.72
C ASN A 232 47.47 17.95 -27.67
N VAL A 233 48.74 18.23 -28.01
CA VAL A 233 49.63 18.99 -27.13
C VAL A 233 49.08 20.39 -26.84
N LEU A 234 48.46 21.05 -27.81
CA LEU A 234 47.85 22.37 -27.60
C LEU A 234 46.65 22.31 -26.65
N ALA A 235 45.82 21.27 -26.73
CA ALA A 235 44.71 21.03 -25.83
C ALA A 235 45.21 20.80 -24.39
N ASP A 236 46.26 19.98 -24.21
CA ASP A 236 46.89 19.78 -22.89
C ASP A 236 47.40 21.10 -22.30
N ASN A 237 48.15 21.89 -23.08
CA ASN A 237 48.63 23.20 -22.63
C ASN A 237 47.49 24.18 -22.30
N ARG A 238 46.34 24.08 -23.00
CA ARG A 238 45.15 24.87 -22.70
C ARG A 238 44.52 24.42 -21.39
N ALA A 239 44.44 23.12 -21.14
CA ALA A 239 43.98 22.57 -19.87
C ALA A 239 44.81 23.13 -18.70
N GLU A 240 46.15 23.05 -18.77
CA GLU A 240 47.04 23.60 -17.75
C GLU A 240 46.85 25.12 -17.53
N SER A 241 46.61 25.87 -18.62
CA SER A 241 46.43 27.32 -18.55
C SER A 241 45.07 27.72 -17.95
N ALA A 242 44.02 26.94 -18.24
CA ALA A 242 42.70 27.10 -17.68
C ALA A 242 42.70 26.72 -16.20
N GLU A 243 43.31 25.59 -15.83
CA GLU A 243 43.49 25.15 -14.45
C GLU A 243 44.21 26.20 -13.61
N ARG A 244 45.32 26.74 -14.10
CA ARG A 244 46.00 27.86 -13.44
C ARG A 244 45.09 29.07 -13.27
N THR A 245 44.24 29.35 -14.26
CA THR A 245 43.28 30.46 -14.19
C THR A 245 42.24 30.20 -13.11
N VAL A 246 41.63 29.03 -13.12
CA VAL A 246 40.65 28.59 -12.12
C VAL A 246 41.24 28.67 -10.71
N LYS A 247 42.41 28.08 -10.47
CA LYS A 247 43.09 28.11 -9.16
C LYS A 247 43.28 29.54 -8.68
N ASN A 248 43.77 30.43 -9.54
CA ASN A 248 43.89 31.85 -9.20
C ASN A 248 42.55 32.54 -8.88
N LEU A 249 41.44 32.11 -9.48
CA LEU A 249 40.11 32.65 -9.18
C LEU A 249 39.60 32.11 -7.83
N ALA A 250 39.75 30.80 -7.58
CA ALA A 250 39.40 30.16 -6.32
C ALA A 250 40.22 30.72 -5.14
N ASP A 251 41.54 30.90 -5.30
CA ASP A 251 42.42 31.50 -4.28
C ASP A 251 41.97 32.93 -3.93
N ARG A 252 41.55 33.72 -4.93
CA ARG A 252 41.02 35.08 -4.70
C ARG A 252 39.68 35.06 -3.98
N ALA A 253 38.86 34.05 -4.23
CA ALA A 253 37.62 33.80 -3.51
C ALA A 253 37.85 33.15 -2.13
N LYS A 254 39.07 32.68 -1.84
CA LYS A 254 39.46 31.98 -0.59
C LYS A 254 38.70 30.67 -0.39
N LEU A 255 38.54 29.90 -1.46
CA LEU A 255 37.94 28.56 -1.46
C LEU A 255 39.03 27.51 -1.27
N ASP A 256 39.50 27.41 -0.04
CA ASP A 256 40.58 26.48 0.34
C ASP A 256 40.14 25.01 0.16
N GLU A 257 38.84 24.72 0.23
CA GLU A 257 38.28 23.37 0.03
C GLU A 257 38.49 22.80 -1.38
N LEU A 258 38.76 23.64 -2.39
CA LEU A 258 39.02 23.19 -3.76
C LEU A 258 40.48 22.85 -4.02
N GLU A 259 41.43 23.13 -3.11
CA GLU A 259 42.89 23.08 -3.37
C GLU A 259 43.38 21.79 -4.07
N SER A 260 42.75 20.65 -3.78
CA SER A 260 43.07 19.33 -4.34
C SER A 260 42.04 18.73 -5.29
N ASN A 261 40.95 19.45 -5.61
CA ASN A 261 39.78 18.89 -6.30
C ASN A 261 39.63 19.48 -7.72
N TYR A 262 40.71 19.39 -8.49
CA TYR A 262 40.74 19.79 -9.90
C TYR A 262 41.07 18.57 -10.75
N GLU A 263 40.33 18.37 -11.84
CA GLU A 263 40.65 17.38 -12.85
C GLU A 263 40.69 18.05 -14.23
N GLU A 264 41.87 18.12 -14.84
CA GLU A 264 42.08 18.72 -16.15
C GLU A 264 42.37 17.68 -17.24
N LYS A 265 41.76 17.88 -18.42
CA LYS A 265 41.90 16.99 -19.58
C LYS A 265 42.07 17.79 -20.87
N GLY A 266 43.17 17.54 -21.58
CA GLY A 266 43.28 17.90 -22.99
C GLY A 266 42.59 16.86 -23.86
N LEU A 267 41.57 17.27 -24.60
CA LEU A 267 40.73 16.36 -25.41
C LEU A 267 41.06 16.42 -26.91
N GLY A 268 42.09 17.17 -27.29
CA GLY A 268 42.49 17.34 -28.68
C GLY A 268 41.43 18.07 -29.50
N GLU A 269 41.19 17.65 -30.74
CA GLU A 269 40.28 18.32 -31.66
C GLU A 269 38.80 18.01 -31.39
N ASP A 270 37.99 19.05 -31.20
CA ASP A 270 36.55 18.93 -30.93
C ASP A 270 35.73 18.77 -32.23
N TRP A 271 35.81 17.60 -32.84
CA TRP A 271 35.06 17.30 -34.06
C TRP A 271 33.54 17.18 -33.86
N GLN A 272 33.12 16.76 -32.66
CA GLN A 272 31.70 16.72 -32.33
C GLN A 272 31.13 18.13 -32.16
N GLY A 273 31.83 19.00 -31.44
CA GLY A 273 31.47 20.41 -31.33
C GLY A 273 31.54 21.13 -32.68
N PHE A 274 32.51 20.79 -33.54
CA PHE A 274 32.56 21.29 -34.92
C PHE A 274 31.28 20.94 -35.68
N ARG A 275 30.82 19.68 -35.60
CA ARG A 275 29.55 19.24 -36.20
C ARG A 275 28.36 20.03 -35.66
N ASN A 276 28.24 20.13 -34.34
CA ASN A 276 27.12 20.82 -33.69
C ASN A 276 27.06 22.30 -34.09
N LEU A 277 28.20 23.00 -34.11
CA LEU A 277 28.28 24.40 -34.53
C LEU A 277 27.97 24.57 -36.02
N MET A 278 28.40 23.64 -36.87
CA MET A 278 28.10 23.66 -38.30
C MET A 278 26.60 23.49 -38.57
N GLU A 279 25.93 22.57 -37.87
CA GLU A 279 24.47 22.35 -38.00
C GLU A 279 23.67 23.63 -37.67
N GLN A 280 24.09 24.33 -36.63
CA GLN A 280 23.49 25.58 -36.15
C GLN A 280 23.90 26.82 -36.96
N SER A 281 24.84 26.69 -37.90
CA SER A 281 25.33 27.81 -38.70
C SER A 281 24.46 28.10 -39.94
N ASP A 282 24.67 29.29 -40.49
CA ASP A 282 24.10 29.74 -41.77
C ASP A 282 25.08 29.55 -42.95
N ILE A 283 26.13 28.74 -42.77
CA ILE A 283 27.14 28.48 -43.81
C ILE A 283 26.49 27.77 -45.01
N GLU A 284 26.69 28.33 -46.20
CA GLU A 284 26.03 27.91 -47.46
C GLU A 284 26.19 26.41 -47.73
N ASP A 285 27.40 25.87 -47.55
CA ASP A 285 27.72 24.46 -47.82
C ASP A 285 27.67 23.56 -46.58
N LYS A 286 26.93 23.92 -45.52
CA LYS A 286 26.93 23.14 -44.26
C LYS A 286 26.57 21.65 -44.44
N GLU A 287 25.61 21.33 -45.30
CA GLU A 287 25.20 19.95 -45.57
C GLU A 287 26.30 19.12 -46.26
N LEU A 288 27.10 19.76 -47.11
CA LEU A 288 28.27 19.13 -47.72
C LEU A 288 29.34 18.84 -46.67
N ILE A 289 29.57 19.78 -45.75
CA ILE A 289 30.53 19.62 -44.66
C ILE A 289 30.09 18.51 -43.71
N ILE A 290 28.81 18.47 -43.31
CA ILE A 290 28.27 17.40 -42.46
C ILE A 290 28.46 16.04 -43.13
N ARG A 291 28.20 15.94 -44.44
CA ARG A 291 28.47 14.71 -45.20
C ARG A 291 29.94 14.32 -45.22
N ILE A 292 30.85 15.29 -45.34
CA ILE A 292 32.30 15.03 -45.25
C ILE A 292 32.64 14.47 -43.87
N LEU A 293 32.07 15.01 -42.79
CA LEU A 293 32.28 14.49 -41.43
C LEU A 293 31.80 13.04 -41.25
N GLU A 294 30.75 12.63 -41.96
CA GLU A 294 30.19 11.28 -41.93
C GLU A 294 30.93 10.30 -42.87
N THR A 295 31.45 10.79 -43.99
CA THR A 295 32.07 9.97 -45.03
C THR A 295 33.50 9.59 -44.68
N TYR A 296 34.26 10.52 -44.10
CA TYR A 296 35.67 10.33 -43.80
C TYR A 296 35.89 10.07 -42.32
N SER A 297 36.24 8.82 -41.99
CA SER A 297 36.61 8.42 -40.63
C SER A 297 38.03 8.85 -40.25
N ASP A 298 38.92 9.02 -41.23
CA ASP A 298 40.27 9.54 -40.98
C ASP A 298 40.24 11.06 -40.79
N VAL A 299 40.83 11.50 -39.68
CA VAL A 299 40.81 12.91 -39.25
C VAL A 299 41.54 13.81 -40.24
N ASN A 300 42.68 13.36 -40.78
CA ASN A 300 43.51 14.17 -41.67
C ASN A 300 42.86 14.30 -43.06
N GLU A 301 42.27 13.22 -43.58
CA GLU A 301 41.53 13.24 -44.84
C GLU A 301 40.32 14.17 -44.74
N ARG A 302 39.56 14.07 -43.64
CA ARG A 302 38.40 14.93 -43.37
C ARG A 302 38.76 16.40 -43.31
N GLU A 303 39.81 16.76 -42.56
CA GLU A 303 40.28 18.14 -42.45
C GLU A 303 40.74 18.69 -43.82
N LYS A 304 41.44 17.88 -44.60
CA LYS A 304 41.89 18.24 -45.96
C LYS A 304 40.71 18.53 -46.88
N GLU A 305 39.68 17.69 -46.88
CA GLU A 305 38.50 17.91 -47.73
C GLU A 305 37.74 19.18 -47.35
N ILE A 306 37.63 19.47 -46.04
CA ILE A 306 37.01 20.73 -45.56
C ILE A 306 37.85 21.94 -45.99
N LYS A 307 39.19 21.87 -45.90
CA LYS A 307 40.11 22.93 -46.33
C LYS A 307 40.06 23.20 -47.85
N ASN A 308 39.74 22.19 -48.65
CA ASN A 308 39.61 22.35 -50.11
C ASN A 308 38.40 23.20 -50.53
N LEU A 309 37.43 23.44 -49.64
CA LEU A 309 36.24 24.26 -49.90
C LEU A 309 36.50 25.78 -49.94
N SER A 310 37.78 26.20 -49.91
CA SER A 310 38.30 27.56 -50.16
C SER A 310 37.48 28.72 -49.58
N LYS A 311 36.43 29.22 -50.27
CA LYS A 311 35.56 30.30 -49.81
C LYS A 311 34.84 29.90 -48.51
N THR A 312 34.23 28.73 -48.49
CA THR A 312 33.48 28.20 -47.36
C THR A 312 34.40 27.95 -46.17
N TYR A 313 35.63 27.46 -46.41
CA TYR A 313 36.63 27.33 -45.36
C TYR A 313 37.01 28.67 -44.71
N THR A 314 37.03 29.76 -45.49
CA THR A 314 37.30 31.10 -44.95
C THR A 314 36.20 31.56 -44.00
N GLU A 315 34.94 31.24 -44.29
CA GLU A 315 33.80 31.51 -43.43
C GLU A 315 33.85 30.65 -42.15
N ILE A 316 34.10 29.35 -42.28
CA ILE A 316 34.32 28.42 -41.14
C ILE A 316 35.44 28.92 -40.22
N ALA A 317 36.58 29.32 -40.79
CA ALA A 317 37.73 29.79 -40.03
C ALA A 317 37.47 31.09 -39.27
N LYS A 318 36.52 31.90 -39.75
CA LYS A 318 36.13 33.16 -39.12
C LYS A 318 35.03 32.98 -38.08
N GLU A 319 34.07 32.08 -38.30
CA GLU A 319 32.82 32.04 -37.53
C GLU A 319 32.71 30.81 -36.61
N ILE A 320 33.34 29.69 -36.97
CA ILE A 320 33.21 28.41 -36.28
C ILE A 320 34.48 28.06 -35.51
N LEU A 321 35.64 28.01 -36.17
CA LEU A 321 36.90 27.59 -35.53
C LEU A 321 37.27 28.40 -34.28
N PRO A 322 37.03 29.72 -34.19
CA PRO A 322 37.31 30.47 -32.97
C PRO A 322 36.54 29.96 -31.74
N LYS A 323 35.30 29.47 -31.92
CA LYS A 323 34.47 28.92 -30.84
C LYS A 323 34.91 27.52 -30.39
N LEU A 324 35.70 26.83 -31.20
CA LEU A 324 36.25 25.51 -30.86
C LEU A 324 37.58 25.58 -30.12
N ARG A 325 38.22 26.76 -30.13
CA ARG A 325 39.45 27.01 -29.38
C ARG A 325 39.10 27.36 -27.95
N ARG A 326 38.69 26.38 -27.14
CA ARG A 326 38.15 26.66 -25.80
C ARG A 326 38.60 25.69 -24.71
N SER A 327 38.47 26.13 -23.48
CA SER A 327 38.44 25.29 -22.28
C SER A 327 37.13 25.54 -21.56
N GLU A 328 36.42 24.47 -21.21
CA GLU A 328 35.20 24.49 -20.41
C GLU A 328 35.58 24.16 -18.97
N MET A 329 35.24 25.04 -18.04
CA MET A 329 35.48 24.90 -16.61
C MET A 329 34.14 24.61 -15.95
N LYS A 330 34.00 23.43 -15.34
CA LYS A 330 32.74 22.94 -14.78
C LYS A 330 32.90 22.81 -13.29
N LEU A 331 32.25 23.70 -12.53
CA LEU A 331 32.25 23.65 -11.07
C LEU A 331 31.01 22.90 -10.59
N ALA A 332 31.23 21.77 -9.95
CA ALA A 332 30.18 21.07 -9.23
C ALA A 332 30.12 21.59 -7.78
N TYR A 333 28.92 21.90 -7.30
CA TYR A 333 28.69 22.37 -5.94
C TYR A 333 27.37 21.85 -5.38
N ASP A 334 27.32 21.69 -4.06
CA ASP A 334 26.11 21.29 -3.35
C ASP A 334 25.36 22.53 -2.88
N VAL A 335 24.04 22.55 -3.07
CA VAL A 335 23.09 23.46 -2.42
C VAL A 335 22.48 22.71 -1.24
N ILE A 336 22.73 23.21 -0.04
CA ILE A 336 22.34 22.60 1.23
C ILE A 336 21.10 23.32 1.77
N GLY A 337 19.99 22.60 1.80
CA GLY A 337 18.71 23.04 2.37
C GLY A 337 18.75 23.21 3.89
N TYR A 338 17.61 23.55 4.48
CA TYR A 338 17.47 23.67 5.93
C TYR A 338 17.74 22.36 6.67
N SER A 339 18.31 22.43 7.87
CA SER A 339 18.38 21.31 8.82
C SER A 339 16.99 20.96 9.36
N ASP A 340 16.84 19.83 10.03
CA ASP A 340 15.56 19.45 10.63
C ASP A 340 15.13 20.44 11.72
N GLU A 341 16.08 20.91 12.53
CA GLU A 341 15.82 21.93 13.56
C GLU A 341 15.39 23.26 12.95
N GLU A 342 16.00 23.66 11.83
CA GLU A 342 15.60 24.86 11.10
C GLU A 342 14.20 24.69 10.49
N LEU A 343 13.91 23.55 9.84
CA LEU A 343 12.60 23.27 9.25
C LEU A 343 11.48 23.24 10.29
N ILE A 344 11.72 22.63 11.45
CA ILE A 344 10.79 22.62 12.58
C ILE A 344 10.50 24.06 13.04
N ALA A 345 11.52 24.90 13.17
CA ALA A 345 11.37 26.28 13.61
C ALA A 345 10.67 27.17 12.56
N ILE A 346 11.03 27.03 11.28
CA ILE A 346 10.49 27.85 10.19
C ILE A 346 9.05 27.45 9.88
N SER A 347 8.74 26.15 9.82
CA SER A 347 7.39 25.65 9.51
C SER A 347 6.31 26.14 10.48
N THR A 348 6.70 26.50 11.71
CA THR A 348 5.78 27.04 12.72
C THR A 348 5.79 28.57 12.81
N SER A 349 6.94 29.21 12.57
CA SER A 349 7.08 30.67 12.71
C SER A 349 6.86 31.45 11.42
N ASN A 350 7.24 30.90 10.28
CA ASN A 350 7.16 31.51 8.95
C ASN A 350 7.03 30.45 7.84
N PRO A 351 5.96 29.65 7.83
CA PRO A 351 5.79 28.57 6.83
C PRO A 351 5.78 29.07 5.38
N ASP A 352 5.39 30.33 5.16
CA ASP A 352 5.34 30.94 3.81
C ASP A 352 6.72 31.04 3.13
N SER A 353 7.83 30.93 3.88
CA SER A 353 9.18 30.90 3.28
C SER A 353 9.63 29.52 2.82
N LEU A 354 8.93 28.46 3.21
CA LEU A 354 9.25 27.09 2.77
C LEU A 354 8.57 26.79 1.44
N ASP A 355 9.21 25.97 0.62
CA ASP A 355 8.57 25.39 -0.56
C ASP A 355 7.66 24.20 -0.21
N LEU A 356 7.03 23.59 -1.22
CA LEU A 356 6.11 22.48 -0.99
C LEU A 356 6.80 21.26 -0.39
N GLU A 357 7.97 20.86 -0.90
CA GLU A 357 8.65 19.66 -0.44
C GLU A 357 9.19 19.87 0.98
N GLU A 358 9.68 21.06 1.28
CA GLU A 358 10.08 21.48 2.63
C GLU A 358 8.89 21.47 3.60
N LEU A 359 7.70 21.97 3.20
CA LEU A 359 6.51 21.94 4.05
C LEU A 359 6.03 20.51 4.33
N LEU A 360 5.96 19.67 3.29
CA LEU A 360 5.51 18.29 3.42
C LEU A 360 6.45 17.47 4.30
N TYR A 361 7.76 17.66 4.13
CA TYR A 361 8.79 17.05 4.95
C TYR A 361 8.76 17.59 6.39
N ALA A 362 8.74 18.93 6.56
CA ALA A 362 8.73 19.57 7.88
C ALA A 362 7.54 19.15 8.73
N ALA A 363 6.35 18.97 8.13
CA ALA A 363 5.19 18.47 8.85
C ALA A 363 5.48 17.12 9.52
N GLN A 364 6.16 16.19 8.83
CA GLN A 364 6.47 14.86 9.35
C GLN A 364 7.52 14.87 10.47
N LEU A 365 8.28 15.96 10.63
CA LEU A 365 9.23 16.13 11.73
C LEU A 365 8.55 16.44 13.07
N HIS A 366 7.27 16.85 13.06
CA HIS A 366 6.50 17.11 14.27
C HIS A 366 5.76 15.86 14.73
N GLU A 367 5.76 15.62 16.05
CA GLU A 367 5.02 14.50 16.65
C GLU A 367 3.53 14.79 16.81
N ASP A 368 3.16 16.06 16.97
CA ASP A 368 1.78 16.46 17.26
C ASP A 368 0.96 16.73 15.99
N MET A 369 -0.25 16.17 15.98
CA MET A 369 -1.13 16.20 14.81
C MET A 369 -1.75 17.59 14.54
N ASP A 370 -1.73 18.52 15.50
CA ASP A 370 -2.27 19.86 15.32
C ASP A 370 -1.30 20.76 14.56
N THR A 371 0.00 20.66 14.87
CA THR A 371 1.07 21.33 14.13
C THR A 371 1.20 20.75 12.73
N GLN A 372 1.19 19.41 12.59
CA GLN A 372 1.14 18.74 11.28
C GLN A 372 0.00 19.28 10.42
N MET A 373 -1.20 19.36 10.99
CA MET A 373 -2.39 19.87 10.32
C MET A 373 -2.20 21.31 9.84
N ALA A 374 -1.69 22.20 10.70
CA ALA A 374 -1.48 23.60 10.35
C ALA A 374 -0.47 23.77 9.19
N ILE A 375 0.60 22.99 9.18
CA ILE A 375 1.62 23.02 8.12
C ILE A 375 1.02 22.50 6.80
N TYR A 376 0.31 21.37 6.81
CA TYR A 376 -0.33 20.88 5.60
C TYR A 376 -1.43 21.81 5.09
N GLN A 377 -2.16 22.51 5.97
CA GLN A 377 -3.13 23.55 5.56
C GLN A 377 -2.43 24.74 4.89
N ASN A 378 -1.25 25.14 5.36
CA ASN A 378 -0.45 26.15 4.67
C ASN A 378 -0.02 25.67 3.27
N ALA A 379 0.45 24.44 3.16
CA ALA A 379 0.81 23.83 1.87
C ALA A 379 -0.40 23.77 0.93
N GLU A 380 -1.55 23.27 1.40
CA GLU A 380 -2.78 23.15 0.61
C GLU A 380 -3.27 24.52 0.10
N ALA A 381 -3.16 25.57 0.91
CA ALA A 381 -3.58 26.92 0.53
C ALA A 381 -2.67 27.54 -0.55
N ARG A 382 -1.39 27.19 -0.57
CA ARG A 382 -0.38 27.76 -1.49
C ARG A 382 -0.20 26.94 -2.77
N TYR A 383 -0.38 25.63 -2.68
CA TYR A 383 -0.13 24.66 -3.76
C TYR A 383 -1.43 23.96 -4.13
N THR A 384 -2.40 24.72 -4.64
CA THR A 384 -3.79 24.25 -4.87
C THR A 384 -3.93 23.16 -5.92
N ASP A 385 -2.92 22.99 -6.76
CA ASP A 385 -2.89 21.99 -7.85
C ASP A 385 -2.14 20.71 -7.44
N ASP A 386 -1.69 20.61 -6.18
CA ASP A 386 -1.03 19.42 -5.62
C ASP A 386 -1.96 18.69 -4.63
N ASN A 387 -2.17 17.40 -4.84
CA ASN A 387 -3.11 16.60 -4.05
C ASN A 387 -2.56 16.16 -2.69
N ARG A 388 -1.24 16.21 -2.47
CA ARG A 388 -0.56 15.57 -1.33
C ARG A 388 -0.91 16.23 -0.02
N ALA A 389 -0.99 17.56 0.01
CA ALA A 389 -1.37 18.30 1.21
C ALA A 389 -2.82 17.98 1.65
N ALA A 390 -3.78 18.03 0.71
CA ALA A 390 -5.17 17.66 0.97
C ALA A 390 -5.29 16.20 1.43
N ASN A 391 -4.55 15.27 0.79
CA ASN A 391 -4.48 13.88 1.22
C ASN A 391 -3.99 13.75 2.66
N ASN A 392 -2.87 14.40 3.00
CA ASN A 392 -2.26 14.27 4.32
C ASN A 392 -3.12 14.90 5.42
N ILE A 393 -3.83 16.00 5.12
CA ILE A 393 -4.88 16.55 5.98
C ILE A 393 -5.98 15.51 6.25
N GLY A 394 -6.45 14.82 5.20
CA GLY A 394 -7.44 13.75 5.32
C GLY A 394 -6.97 12.59 6.22
N VAL A 395 -5.69 12.20 6.12
CA VAL A 395 -5.09 11.20 7.01
C VAL A 395 -5.13 11.64 8.48
N ILE A 396 -4.84 12.91 8.76
CA ILE A 396 -4.89 13.44 10.13
C ILE A 396 -6.33 13.42 10.67
N HIS A 397 -7.32 13.84 9.87
CA HIS A 397 -8.73 13.78 10.28
C HIS A 397 -9.18 12.35 10.56
N LEU A 398 -8.80 11.38 9.71
CA LEU A 398 -9.12 9.97 9.90
C LEU A 398 -8.54 9.44 11.21
N LYS A 399 -7.27 9.76 11.51
CA LYS A 399 -6.60 9.40 12.78
C LYS A 399 -7.27 10.04 14.00
N LYS A 400 -7.87 11.23 13.85
CA LYS A 400 -8.68 11.89 14.90
C LYS A 400 -10.10 11.34 15.02
N GLY A 401 -10.51 10.41 14.14
CA GLY A 401 -11.86 9.86 14.08
C GLY A 401 -12.89 10.76 13.40
N ASP A 402 -12.47 11.85 12.76
CA ASP A 402 -13.35 12.79 12.04
C ASP A 402 -13.53 12.32 10.59
N ILE A 403 -14.45 11.37 10.40
CA ILE A 403 -14.67 10.69 9.12
C ILE A 403 -15.21 11.65 8.05
N ASP A 404 -16.10 12.56 8.42
CA ASP A 404 -16.72 13.51 7.49
C ASP A 404 -15.67 14.50 6.94
N ALA A 405 -14.79 15.01 7.81
CA ALA A 405 -13.71 15.89 7.37
C ALA A 405 -12.65 15.15 6.55
N ALA A 406 -12.32 13.90 6.93
CA ALA A 406 -11.44 13.05 6.15
C ALA A 406 -12.01 12.78 4.75
N GLU A 407 -13.31 12.49 4.65
CA GLU A 407 -14.01 12.30 3.39
C GLU A 407 -13.87 13.53 2.48
N ALA A 408 -14.17 14.72 3.01
CA ALA A 408 -14.08 15.96 2.25
C ALA A 408 -12.67 16.18 1.67
N GLN A 409 -11.64 15.89 2.47
CA GLN A 409 -10.25 16.11 2.11
C GLN A 409 -9.71 15.07 1.13
N PHE A 410 -10.02 13.80 1.32
CA PHE A 410 -9.68 12.77 0.33
C PHE A 410 -10.44 12.98 -0.98
N THR A 411 -11.69 13.45 -0.96
CA THR A 411 -12.43 13.82 -2.19
C THR A 411 -11.72 14.96 -2.93
N LYS A 412 -11.28 15.98 -2.18
CA LYS A 412 -10.55 17.12 -2.74
C LYS A 412 -9.24 16.67 -3.39
N ALA A 413 -8.44 15.85 -2.69
CA ALA A 413 -7.20 15.29 -3.22
C ALA A 413 -7.44 14.51 -4.52
N ASP A 414 -8.42 13.61 -4.54
CA ASP A 414 -8.74 12.78 -5.71
C ASP A 414 -9.23 13.60 -6.92
N ASN A 415 -9.98 14.69 -6.67
CA ASN A 415 -10.41 15.62 -7.73
C ASN A 415 -9.26 16.42 -8.34
N ILE A 416 -8.19 16.68 -7.58
CA ILE A 416 -6.98 17.34 -8.09
C ILE A 416 -6.19 16.35 -8.95
N SER A 417 -5.88 15.18 -8.39
CA SER A 417 -5.23 14.08 -9.08
C SER A 417 -5.61 12.76 -8.43
N SER A 418 -6.16 11.85 -9.23
CA SER A 418 -6.50 10.48 -8.79
C SER A 418 -5.29 9.57 -9.03
N ASP A 419 -4.84 8.90 -7.97
CA ASP A 419 -3.72 7.97 -7.99
C ASP A 419 -3.96 6.81 -7.01
N ALA A 420 -2.93 5.97 -6.81
CA ALA A 420 -3.03 4.81 -5.93
C ALA A 420 -3.21 5.20 -4.44
N ILE A 421 -2.61 6.30 -3.98
CA ILE A 421 -2.71 6.78 -2.60
C ILE A 421 -4.13 7.32 -2.36
N THR A 422 -4.63 8.17 -3.26
CA THR A 422 -6.00 8.70 -3.13
C THR A 422 -7.03 7.58 -3.22
N SER A 423 -6.81 6.58 -4.08
CA SER A 423 -7.66 5.39 -4.18
C SER A 423 -7.72 4.61 -2.86
N ASN A 424 -6.57 4.32 -2.24
CA ASN A 424 -6.55 3.63 -0.95
C ASN A 424 -7.32 4.42 0.12
N ASN A 425 -7.01 5.70 0.26
CA ASN A 425 -7.57 6.52 1.34
C ASN A 425 -9.07 6.80 1.17
N ARG A 426 -9.54 6.99 -0.07
CA ARG A 426 -10.98 7.01 -0.39
C ARG A 426 -11.65 5.67 -0.10
N GLY A 427 -10.98 4.56 -0.40
CA GLY A 427 -11.44 3.21 -0.11
C GLY A 427 -11.77 3.00 1.36
N ILE A 428 -10.98 3.59 2.27
CA ILE A 428 -11.23 3.55 3.72
C ILE A 428 -12.58 4.20 4.06
N ILE A 429 -12.85 5.39 3.53
CA ILE A 429 -14.12 6.09 3.76
C ILE A 429 -15.29 5.28 3.23
N VAL A 430 -15.16 4.76 2.01
CA VAL A 430 -16.20 3.92 1.38
C VAL A 430 -16.46 2.64 2.19
N ARG A 431 -15.41 2.01 2.73
CA ARG A 431 -15.54 0.83 3.60
C ARG A 431 -16.26 1.17 4.89
N ARG A 432 -15.88 2.27 5.54
CA ARG A 432 -16.51 2.74 6.79
C ARG A 432 -17.96 3.18 6.58
N GLY A 433 -18.31 3.62 5.37
CA GLY A 433 -19.70 3.85 4.94
C GLY A 433 -20.51 2.58 4.65
N GLY A 434 -19.89 1.39 4.69
CA GLY A 434 -20.53 0.09 4.51
C GLY A 434 -20.52 -0.46 3.07
N ASP A 435 -20.01 0.29 2.09
CA ASP A 435 -19.88 -0.22 0.71
C ASP A 435 -18.58 -1.02 0.54
N ARG A 436 -18.62 -2.27 1.00
CA ARG A 436 -17.48 -3.21 0.90
C ARG A 436 -17.04 -3.45 -0.55
N LYS A 437 -17.98 -3.48 -1.49
CA LYS A 437 -17.68 -3.75 -2.90
C LYS A 437 -16.93 -2.59 -3.54
N GLY A 438 -17.42 -1.36 -3.34
CA GLY A 438 -16.74 -0.15 -3.80
C GLY A 438 -15.37 0.02 -3.15
N ALA A 439 -15.27 -0.22 -1.84
CA ALA A 439 -14.01 -0.19 -1.12
C ALA A 439 -12.99 -1.20 -1.67
N ALA A 440 -13.41 -2.45 -1.93
CA ALA A 440 -12.52 -3.46 -2.49
C ALA A 440 -11.99 -3.10 -3.88
N GLU A 441 -12.77 -2.40 -4.70
CA GLU A 441 -12.29 -1.88 -5.99
C GLU A 441 -11.25 -0.78 -5.79
N MET A 442 -11.53 0.18 -4.90
CA MET A 442 -10.60 1.25 -4.56
C MET A 442 -9.28 0.74 -3.98
N PHE A 443 -9.31 -0.22 -3.06
CA PHE A 443 -8.08 -0.83 -2.53
C PHE A 443 -7.29 -1.56 -3.62
N ARG A 444 -7.95 -2.25 -4.54
CA ARG A 444 -7.25 -2.88 -5.70
C ARG A 444 -6.55 -1.85 -6.57
N ASN A 445 -7.16 -0.68 -6.78
CA ASN A 445 -6.52 0.42 -7.51
C ASN A 445 -5.37 1.05 -6.72
N GLY A 446 -5.42 0.99 -5.38
CA GLY A 446 -4.37 1.46 -4.48
C GLY A 446 -3.18 0.51 -4.28
N MET A 447 -3.18 -0.70 -4.86
CA MET A 447 -2.17 -1.72 -4.60
C MET A 447 -0.72 -1.30 -4.92
N SER A 448 -0.51 -0.33 -5.82
CA SER A 448 0.82 0.17 -6.13
C SER A 448 1.35 1.22 -5.16
N ALA A 449 0.54 1.67 -4.18
CA ALA A 449 0.94 2.66 -3.18
C ALA A 449 1.66 2.05 -1.97
N GLY A 450 1.47 0.74 -1.70
CA GLY A 450 2.07 0.08 -0.55
C GLY A 450 1.25 -1.13 -0.07
N ASP A 451 1.76 -1.79 0.97
CA ASP A 451 1.12 -2.96 1.58
C ASP A 451 -0.18 -2.60 2.35
N GLU A 452 -0.37 -1.32 2.67
CA GLU A 452 -1.56 -0.77 3.33
C GLU A 452 -2.84 -1.06 2.54
N ALA A 453 -2.79 -0.94 1.21
CA ALA A 453 -3.94 -1.23 0.36
C ALA A 453 -4.29 -2.72 0.37
N ALA A 454 -3.29 -3.60 0.37
CA ALA A 454 -3.49 -5.03 0.53
C ALA A 454 -4.10 -5.33 1.90
N TYR A 455 -3.57 -4.75 2.97
CA TYR A 455 -4.09 -4.90 4.32
C TYR A 455 -5.58 -4.48 4.42
N ASN A 456 -5.93 -3.31 3.90
CA ASN A 456 -7.30 -2.79 3.91
C ASN A 456 -8.26 -3.67 3.10
N LEU A 457 -7.80 -4.22 1.96
CA LEU A 457 -8.55 -5.24 1.23
C LEU A 457 -8.71 -6.52 2.08
N GLY A 458 -7.70 -6.89 2.86
CA GLY A 458 -7.77 -7.98 3.84
C GLY A 458 -8.92 -7.82 4.83
N ILE A 459 -9.16 -6.61 5.35
CA ILE A 459 -10.28 -6.31 6.26
C ILE A 459 -11.61 -6.62 5.56
N VAL A 460 -11.77 -6.17 4.31
CA VAL A 460 -12.97 -6.47 3.52
C VAL A 460 -13.14 -7.98 3.31
N ASN A 461 -12.06 -8.72 3.05
CA ASN A 461 -12.13 -10.18 2.90
C ASN A 461 -12.56 -10.89 4.19
N ILE A 462 -12.17 -10.41 5.38
CA ILE A 462 -12.71 -10.92 6.66
C ILE A 462 -14.23 -10.70 6.71
N GLN A 463 -14.66 -9.49 6.39
CA GLN A 463 -16.09 -9.12 6.40
C GLN A 463 -16.91 -9.89 5.37
N ASP A 464 -16.31 -10.32 4.26
CA ASP A 464 -16.96 -11.12 3.21
C ASP A 464 -16.86 -12.65 3.46
N GLY A 465 -16.15 -13.08 4.52
CA GLY A 465 -15.92 -14.49 4.82
C GLY A 465 -14.88 -15.20 3.95
N ASP A 466 -14.08 -14.45 3.18
CA ASP A 466 -12.99 -14.97 2.33
C ASP A 466 -11.65 -14.97 3.09
N TYR A 467 -11.56 -15.83 4.12
CA TYR A 467 -10.43 -15.83 5.05
C TYR A 467 -9.10 -16.21 4.40
N ASP A 468 -9.11 -17.06 3.37
CA ASP A 468 -7.91 -17.39 2.60
C ASP A 468 -7.30 -16.15 1.95
N ARG A 469 -8.14 -15.32 1.31
CA ARG A 469 -7.67 -14.04 0.75
C ARG A 469 -7.32 -13.03 1.83
N ALA A 470 -8.05 -13.00 2.94
CA ALA A 470 -7.71 -12.13 4.06
C ALA A 470 -6.29 -12.41 4.58
N VAL A 471 -5.96 -13.68 4.85
CA VAL A 471 -4.61 -14.10 5.28
C VAL A 471 -3.56 -13.77 4.22
N SER A 472 -3.85 -13.98 2.93
CA SER A 472 -2.92 -13.64 1.85
C SER A 472 -2.64 -12.13 1.77
N ASN A 473 -3.67 -11.31 1.94
CA ASN A 473 -3.58 -9.85 1.82
C ASN A 473 -2.99 -9.19 3.07
N MET A 474 -3.10 -9.82 4.25
CA MET A 474 -2.51 -9.35 5.51
C MET A 474 -1.16 -10.01 5.82
N LYS A 475 -0.52 -10.61 4.80
CA LYS A 475 0.71 -11.37 5.00
C LYS A 475 1.83 -10.47 5.53
N GLY A 476 2.41 -10.86 6.67
CA GLY A 476 3.50 -10.13 7.32
C GLY A 476 3.04 -9.02 8.26
N ALA A 477 1.74 -8.73 8.35
CA ALA A 477 1.21 -7.78 9.32
C ALA A 477 1.10 -8.43 10.71
N ASP A 478 1.72 -7.81 11.70
CA ASP A 478 1.56 -8.18 13.11
C ASP A 478 0.48 -7.28 13.74
N THR A 479 -0.78 -7.64 13.52
CA THR A 479 -1.98 -6.88 13.93
C THR A 479 -3.07 -7.82 14.45
N PHE A 480 -4.04 -7.27 15.19
CA PHE A 480 -5.24 -7.99 15.61
C PHE A 480 -5.99 -8.60 14.43
N ASN A 481 -6.24 -7.83 13.37
CA ASN A 481 -7.03 -8.31 12.22
C ASN A 481 -6.31 -9.40 11.42
N ALA A 482 -4.98 -9.33 11.31
CA ALA A 482 -4.21 -10.43 10.73
C ALA A 482 -4.33 -11.71 11.56
N ALA A 483 -4.22 -11.61 12.90
CA ALA A 483 -4.43 -12.74 13.80
C ALA A 483 -5.86 -13.30 13.70
N LEU A 484 -6.87 -12.43 13.63
CA LEU A 484 -8.26 -12.81 13.44
C LEU A 484 -8.46 -13.55 12.12
N ALA A 485 -7.95 -13.03 11.00
CA ALA A 485 -8.03 -13.70 9.70
C ALA A 485 -7.39 -15.10 9.75
N THR A 486 -6.21 -15.22 10.37
CA THR A 486 -5.51 -16.50 10.55
C THR A 486 -6.31 -17.48 11.42
N LEU A 487 -6.94 -17.00 12.50
CA LEU A 487 -7.81 -17.80 13.36
C LEU A 487 -9.05 -18.31 12.61
N LEU A 488 -9.70 -17.43 11.86
CA LEU A 488 -10.89 -17.73 11.06
C LEU A 488 -10.57 -18.70 9.92
N ASN A 489 -9.34 -18.66 9.40
CA ASN A 489 -8.84 -19.65 8.44
C ASN A 489 -8.44 -20.99 9.09
N GLY A 490 -8.64 -21.15 10.40
CA GLY A 490 -8.45 -22.41 11.13
C GLY A 490 -7.05 -22.61 11.74
N ASP A 491 -6.17 -21.62 11.70
CA ASP A 491 -4.82 -21.70 12.30
C ASP A 491 -4.72 -20.94 13.62
N ALA A 492 -5.20 -21.57 14.70
CA ALA A 492 -5.18 -20.99 16.04
C ALA A 492 -3.75 -20.72 16.57
N SER A 493 -2.78 -21.57 16.22
CA SER A 493 -1.39 -21.42 16.66
C SER A 493 -0.68 -20.28 15.92
N GLY A 494 -0.92 -20.15 14.62
CA GLY A 494 -0.46 -19.03 13.81
C GLY A 494 -1.05 -17.70 14.30
N ALA A 495 -2.36 -17.68 14.58
CA ALA A 495 -3.04 -16.52 15.14
C ALA A 495 -2.44 -16.08 16.48
N ALA A 496 -2.19 -17.01 17.41
CA ALA A 496 -1.52 -16.71 18.68
C ALA A 496 -0.14 -16.07 18.46
N SER A 497 0.63 -16.63 17.53
CA SER A 497 1.98 -16.15 17.21
C SER A 497 1.97 -14.73 16.63
N ILE A 498 1.00 -14.41 15.77
CA ILE A 498 0.81 -13.05 15.24
C ILE A 498 0.47 -12.09 16.38
N LEU A 499 -0.48 -12.47 17.23
CA LEU A 499 -0.95 -11.64 18.32
C LEU A 499 0.11 -11.40 19.42
N ASP A 500 1.08 -12.31 19.58
CA ASP A 500 2.25 -12.12 20.46
C ASP A 500 3.22 -11.02 19.98
N ARG A 501 3.24 -10.74 18.67
CA ARG A 501 4.07 -9.68 18.08
C ARG A 501 3.30 -8.40 17.82
N ALA A 502 1.98 -8.49 17.79
CA ALA A 502 1.10 -7.39 17.43
C ALA A 502 1.05 -6.35 18.57
N PRO A 503 1.28 -5.05 18.29
CA PRO A 503 1.21 -3.99 19.31
C PRO A 503 -0.15 -3.90 20.01
N ASP A 504 -1.22 -4.31 19.31
CA ASP A 504 -2.59 -4.35 19.79
C ASP A 504 -2.96 -5.68 20.49
N GLY A 505 -2.02 -6.62 20.59
CA GLY A 505 -2.22 -7.94 21.24
C GLY A 505 -2.47 -7.88 22.74
N ASP A 506 -2.02 -6.81 23.41
CA ASP A 506 -2.20 -6.55 24.85
C ASP A 506 -3.40 -5.64 25.14
N THR A 507 -4.23 -5.31 24.14
CA THR A 507 -5.48 -4.57 24.34
C THR A 507 -6.58 -5.46 24.92
N ALA A 508 -7.69 -4.86 25.39
CA ALA A 508 -8.85 -5.61 25.86
C ALA A 508 -9.37 -6.61 24.81
N VAL A 509 -9.49 -6.15 23.55
CA VAL A 509 -9.91 -6.99 22.43
C VAL A 509 -8.85 -8.03 22.07
N GLY A 510 -7.55 -7.69 22.14
CA GLY A 510 -6.45 -8.64 21.97
C GLY A 510 -6.54 -9.80 22.97
N HIS A 511 -6.72 -9.51 24.25
CA HIS A 511 -6.96 -10.54 25.26
C HIS A 511 -8.24 -11.34 25.01
N TYR A 512 -9.33 -10.71 24.54
CA TYR A 512 -10.53 -11.44 24.17
C TYR A 512 -10.25 -12.46 23.04
N LEU A 513 -9.52 -12.06 21.99
CA LEU A 513 -9.13 -12.97 20.91
C LEU A 513 -8.23 -14.10 21.41
N ARG A 514 -7.33 -13.84 22.37
CA ARG A 514 -6.55 -14.92 23.04
C ARG A 514 -7.44 -15.91 23.77
N ALA A 515 -8.51 -15.47 24.41
CA ALA A 515 -9.48 -16.38 25.01
C ALA A 515 -10.17 -17.25 23.96
N VAL A 516 -10.58 -16.67 22.82
CA VAL A 516 -11.16 -17.43 21.70
C VAL A 516 -10.15 -18.46 21.15
N ILE A 517 -8.89 -18.06 20.96
CA ILE A 517 -7.80 -18.96 20.54
C ILE A 517 -7.64 -20.11 21.52
N ALA A 518 -7.58 -19.81 22.82
CA ALA A 518 -7.45 -20.80 23.89
C ALA A 518 -8.64 -21.76 23.93
N ALA A 519 -9.86 -21.26 23.73
CA ALA A 519 -11.08 -22.07 23.65
C ALA A 519 -10.99 -23.09 22.51
N ARG A 520 -10.59 -22.64 21.32
CA ARG A 520 -10.39 -23.51 20.14
C ARG A 520 -9.23 -24.51 20.30
N GLN A 521 -8.29 -24.24 21.20
CA GLN A 521 -7.21 -25.15 21.58
C GLN A 521 -7.57 -26.08 22.75
N GLY A 522 -8.72 -25.88 23.40
CA GLY A 522 -9.16 -26.64 24.57
C GLY A 522 -8.47 -26.26 25.89
N ASP A 523 -7.85 -25.07 25.96
CA ASP A 523 -7.19 -24.57 27.17
C ASP A 523 -8.13 -23.70 28.02
N ASN A 524 -8.99 -24.35 28.81
CA ASN A 524 -9.97 -23.68 29.66
C ASN A 524 -9.35 -22.78 30.75
N ALA A 525 -8.09 -23.02 31.14
CA ALA A 525 -7.40 -22.19 32.12
C ALA A 525 -6.95 -20.87 31.50
N ALA A 526 -6.40 -20.93 30.29
CA ALA A 526 -6.04 -19.74 29.52
C ALA A 526 -7.28 -18.91 29.12
N VAL A 527 -8.41 -19.56 28.77
CA VAL A 527 -9.69 -18.87 28.51
C VAL A 527 -10.06 -17.94 29.65
N ASN A 528 -10.13 -18.47 30.89
CA ASN A 528 -10.52 -17.67 32.05
C ASN A 528 -9.54 -16.53 32.34
N THR A 529 -8.23 -16.82 32.24
CA THR A 529 -7.18 -15.83 32.47
C THR A 529 -7.33 -14.65 31.51
N HIS A 530 -7.48 -14.93 30.22
CA HIS A 530 -7.58 -13.90 29.20
C HIS A 530 -8.90 -13.14 29.22
N LEU A 531 -10.03 -13.80 29.50
CA LEU A 531 -11.31 -13.09 29.66
C LEU A 531 -11.30 -12.17 30.88
N GLN A 532 -10.73 -12.60 32.01
CA GLN A 532 -10.58 -11.73 33.19
C GLN A 532 -9.76 -10.48 32.86
N THR A 533 -8.63 -10.63 32.17
CA THR A 533 -7.82 -9.49 31.74
C THR A 533 -8.59 -8.59 30.79
N ALA A 534 -9.20 -9.14 29.73
CA ALA A 534 -10.00 -8.39 28.77
C ALA A 534 -11.10 -7.56 29.46
N ILE A 535 -11.86 -8.17 30.37
CA ILE A 535 -12.97 -7.54 31.08
C ILE A 535 -12.49 -6.51 32.11
N SER A 536 -11.31 -6.72 32.70
CA SER A 536 -10.71 -5.72 33.60
C SER A 536 -10.31 -4.45 32.85
N MET A 537 -9.95 -4.56 31.57
CA MET A 537 -9.58 -3.43 30.71
C MET A 537 -10.82 -2.80 30.06
N ASP A 538 -11.79 -3.62 29.65
CA ASP A 538 -13.08 -3.20 29.10
C ASP A 538 -14.21 -4.09 29.61
N SER A 539 -14.96 -3.59 30.59
CA SER A 539 -16.07 -4.32 31.22
C SER A 539 -17.22 -4.66 30.28
N SER A 540 -17.34 -3.99 29.12
CA SER A 540 -18.38 -4.27 28.12
C SER A 540 -18.22 -5.66 27.49
N LEU A 541 -17.02 -6.23 27.52
CA LEU A 541 -16.72 -7.55 26.98
C LEU A 541 -17.32 -8.70 27.81
N ARG A 542 -17.78 -8.44 29.04
CA ARG A 542 -18.41 -9.48 29.88
C ARG A 542 -19.69 -10.02 29.24
N ASP A 543 -20.57 -9.12 28.82
CA ASP A 543 -21.85 -9.52 28.22
C ASP A 543 -21.62 -10.25 26.89
N ARG A 544 -20.60 -9.84 26.13
CA ARG A 544 -20.18 -10.58 24.94
C ARG A 544 -19.74 -12.00 25.31
N ALA A 545 -18.79 -12.16 26.23
CA ALA A 545 -18.25 -13.46 26.64
C ALA A 545 -19.33 -14.42 27.18
N MET A 546 -20.30 -13.91 27.95
CA MET A 546 -21.40 -14.72 28.49
C MET A 546 -22.36 -15.26 27.41
N ASN A 547 -22.42 -14.59 26.26
CA ASN A 547 -23.30 -14.96 25.15
C ASN A 547 -22.54 -15.58 23.97
N ASP A 548 -21.21 -15.60 24.00
CA ASP A 548 -20.37 -16.07 22.90
C ASP A 548 -20.34 -17.60 22.83
N ALA A 549 -20.70 -18.14 21.67
CA ALA A 549 -20.76 -19.57 21.44
C ALA A 549 -19.37 -20.24 21.51
N GLU A 550 -18.29 -19.48 21.35
CA GLU A 550 -16.91 -19.98 21.50
C GLU A 550 -16.62 -20.56 22.89
N PHE A 551 -17.38 -20.14 23.91
CA PHE A 551 -17.19 -20.55 25.30
C PHE A 551 -18.27 -21.52 25.82
N LEU A 552 -19.08 -22.08 24.92
CA LEU A 552 -20.16 -23.01 25.31
C LEU A 552 -19.63 -24.22 26.06
N GLY A 553 -20.31 -24.58 27.15
CA GLY A 553 -19.93 -25.70 28.01
C GLY A 553 -18.73 -25.42 28.93
N MET A 554 -18.14 -24.22 28.90
CA MET A 554 -17.04 -23.83 29.77
C MET A 554 -17.54 -23.19 31.06
N THR A 555 -16.81 -23.40 32.16
CA THR A 555 -17.07 -22.66 33.42
C THR A 555 -16.27 -21.36 33.40
N LEU A 556 -16.99 -20.25 33.18
CA LEU A 556 -16.41 -18.91 33.14
C LEU A 556 -16.40 -18.28 34.54
N SER A 557 -15.26 -17.71 34.94
CA SER A 557 -15.06 -17.01 36.21
C SER A 557 -14.79 -15.53 35.96
N ILE A 558 -15.78 -14.79 35.47
CA ILE A 558 -15.63 -13.43 34.89
C ILE A 558 -16.62 -12.38 35.43
#